data_AF-A0A5A7U2Z6-F1
#
_entry.id   AF-A0A5A7U2Z6-F1
#
_cell.length_a   1.000
_cell.length_b   1.000
_cell.length_c   1.000
_cell.angle_alpha   90.00
_cell.angle_beta   90.00
_cell.angle_gamma   90.00
#
_symmetry.space_group_name_H-M   'P 1'
#
loop_
_entity.id
_entity.type
_entity.pdbx_description
1 polymer ?
#
loop_
_entity_poly.entity_id
_entity_poly.type
_entity_poly.pdbx_seq_one_letter_code
_entity_poly.pdbx_strand_id
1 'polypeptide(L)'
;MANAASFSVTAALTTNFTNPPLNQILNQLTTVKLDRGNYLLWETLALPILKGYKLDGHLSDECPCPPKLIPLTTQPSGSTVENTGEPS
;
A
#
# COMPACT_ATOMS: atom_id res chain seq x y z
N MET A 1 -14.94 -52.85 -21.76
CA MET A 1 -13.62 -52.80 -21.09
C MET A 1 -13.52 -51.41 -20.46
N ALA A 2 -13.38 -51.33 -19.14
CA ALA A 2 -13.37 -50.11 -18.31
C ALA A 2 -12.14 -49.23 -18.64
N ASN A 3 -11.94 -47.97 -18.22
CA ASN A 3 -12.47 -47.08 -17.18
C ASN A 3 -11.90 -45.67 -17.50
N ALA A 4 -12.72 -44.62 -17.47
CA ALA A 4 -12.21 -43.24 -17.51
C ALA A 4 -11.65 -42.88 -16.13
N ALA A 5 -10.35 -42.60 -16.04
CA ALA A 5 -9.73 -42.13 -14.81
C ALA A 5 -10.04 -40.63 -14.63
N SER A 6 -10.94 -40.33 -13.69
CA SER A 6 -11.16 -38.99 -13.18
C SER A 6 -10.01 -38.61 -12.26
N PHE A 7 -9.19 -37.63 -12.65
CA PHE A 7 -8.19 -37.05 -11.75
C PHE A 7 -8.88 -36.03 -10.84
N SER A 8 -9.05 -36.40 -9.58
CA SER A 8 -9.66 -35.53 -8.57
C SER A 8 -8.62 -34.73 -7.80
N VAL A 9 -9.02 -33.48 -7.59
CA VAL A 9 -8.66 -32.51 -6.54
C VAL A 9 -7.23 -31.99 -6.48
N THR A 10 -7.11 -30.75 -6.96
CA THR A 10 -6.05 -29.79 -6.68
C THR A 10 -5.84 -29.68 -5.17
N ALA A 11 -4.74 -30.25 -4.67
CA ALA A 11 -4.30 -29.96 -3.31
C ALA A 11 -3.97 -28.45 -3.25
N ALA A 12 -4.72 -27.70 -2.45
CA ALA A 12 -4.38 -26.32 -2.15
C ALA A 12 -3.07 -26.35 -1.35
N LEU A 13 -1.96 -26.07 -2.03
CA LEU A 13 -0.70 -25.78 -1.37
C LEU A 13 -0.93 -24.51 -0.56
N THR A 14 -1.10 -24.64 0.76
CA THR A 14 -1.09 -23.51 1.68
C THR A 14 0.36 -23.05 1.83
N THR A 15 0.85 -22.40 0.79
CA THR A 15 2.07 -21.62 0.83
C THR A 15 1.78 -20.43 1.74
N ASN A 16 2.29 -20.49 2.97
CA ASN A 16 2.33 -19.37 3.90
C ASN A 16 3.26 -18.29 3.31
N PHE A 17 2.73 -17.53 2.36
CA PHE A 17 3.43 -16.39 1.79
C PHE A 17 3.34 -15.24 2.79
N THR A 18 4.46 -14.99 3.47
CA THR A 18 4.64 -13.70 4.14
C THR A 18 4.93 -12.66 3.06
N ASN A 19 4.20 -11.55 3.07
CA ASN A 19 4.50 -10.44 2.17
C ASN A 19 5.81 -9.79 2.64
N PRO A 20 6.90 -9.82 1.83
CA PRO A 20 8.13 -9.14 2.21
C PRO A 20 7.89 -7.63 2.37
N PRO A 21 8.74 -6.89 3.10
CA PRO A 21 8.66 -5.45 3.11
C PRO A 21 8.73 -4.89 1.67
N LEU A 22 7.78 -4.00 1.32
CA LEU A 22 7.63 -3.42 -0.02
C LEU A 22 8.97 -2.90 -0.59
N ASN A 23 9.75 -2.20 0.26
CA ASN A 23 11.07 -1.66 -0.10
C ASN A 23 12.04 -2.73 -0.65
N GLN A 24 12.01 -3.94 -0.10
CA GLN A 24 12.91 -5.01 -0.54
C GLN A 24 12.58 -5.48 -1.95
N ILE A 25 11.29 -5.52 -2.30
CA ILE A 25 10.81 -5.95 -3.61
C ILE A 25 11.04 -4.87 -4.66
N LEU A 26 10.76 -3.60 -4.32
CA LEU A 26 10.99 -2.48 -5.25
C LEU A 26 12.47 -2.28 -5.57
N ASN A 27 13.38 -2.52 -4.63
CA ASN A 27 14.81 -2.43 -4.89
C ASN A 27 15.27 -3.34 -6.04
N GLN A 28 14.59 -4.48 -6.24
CA GLN A 28 14.88 -5.40 -7.35
C GLN A 28 14.37 -4.86 -8.70
N LEU A 29 13.25 -4.12 -8.69
CA LEU A 29 12.66 -3.45 -9.86
C LEU A 29 13.48 -2.25 -10.35
N THR A 30 14.14 -1.52 -9.44
CA THR A 30 14.81 -0.25 -9.71
C THR A 30 16.24 -0.37 -10.23
N THR A 31 16.70 -1.56 -10.59
CA THR A 31 18.10 -1.77 -11.02
C THR A 31 18.49 -0.94 -12.25
N VAL A 32 17.50 -0.51 -13.05
CA VAL A 32 17.70 0.33 -14.24
C VAL A 32 16.79 1.56 -14.18
N LYS A 33 17.32 2.72 -14.59
CA LYS A 33 16.54 3.95 -14.71
C LYS A 33 15.39 3.75 -15.71
N LEU A 34 14.17 4.07 -15.31
CA LEU A 34 13.00 3.97 -16.19
C LEU A 34 13.16 4.85 -17.44
N ASP A 35 12.93 4.25 -18.61
CA ASP A 35 12.95 4.89 -19.92
C ASP A 35 11.83 4.32 -20.81
N ARG A 36 11.67 4.86 -22.02
CA ARG A 36 10.62 4.41 -22.96
C ARG A 36 10.80 2.97 -23.44
N GLY A 37 12.03 2.47 -23.50
CA GLY A 37 12.34 1.11 -23.94
C GLY A 37 12.12 0.06 -22.86
N ASN A 38 12.23 0.43 -21.58
CA ASN A 38 12.07 -0.49 -20.46
C ASN A 38 10.75 -0.35 -19.69
N TYR A 39 9.90 0.62 -20.03
CA TYR A 39 8.61 0.85 -19.39
C TYR A 39 7.71 -0.40 -19.36
N LEU A 40 7.57 -1.10 -20.50
CA LEU A 40 6.73 -2.32 -20.59
C LEU A 40 7.22 -3.43 -19.64
N LEU A 41 8.53 -3.61 -19.54
CA LEU A 41 9.12 -4.59 -18.63
C LEU A 41 8.89 -4.16 -17.17
N TRP A 42 9.10 -2.89 -16.86
CA TRP A 42 8.81 -2.38 -15.54
C TRP A 42 7.34 -2.55 -15.18
N GLU A 43 6.42 -2.23 -16.07
CA GLU A 43 4.97 -2.30 -15.85
C GLU A 43 4.52 -3.74 -15.57
N THR A 44 4.97 -4.69 -16.39
CA THR A 44 4.66 -6.12 -16.21
C THR A 44 5.17 -6.70 -14.89
N LEU A 45 6.30 -6.19 -14.37
CA LEU A 45 6.85 -6.61 -13.08
C LEU A 45 6.22 -5.85 -11.91
N ALA A 46 6.01 -4.54 -12.04
CA ALA A 46 5.55 -3.66 -10.97
C ALA A 46 4.06 -3.81 -10.70
N LEU A 47 3.21 -3.90 -11.72
CA LEU A 47 1.76 -3.95 -11.54
C LEU A 47 1.28 -5.12 -10.64
N PRO A 48 1.76 -6.37 -10.81
CA PRO A 48 1.39 -7.47 -9.91
C PRO A 48 1.79 -7.20 -8.46
N ILE A 49 2.96 -6.60 -8.25
CA ILE A 49 3.45 -6.23 -6.91
C ILE A 49 2.51 -5.18 -6.31
N LEU A 50 2.24 -4.10 -7.03
CA LEU A 50 1.39 -3.01 -6.53
C LEU A 50 -0.03 -3.49 -6.22
N LYS A 51 -0.61 -4.36 -7.06
CA LYS A 51 -1.91 -4.99 -6.78
C LYS A 51 -1.87 -5.88 -5.52
N GLY A 52 -0.79 -6.63 -5.32
CA GLY A 52 -0.61 -7.45 -4.11
C GLY A 52 -0.61 -6.61 -2.83
N TYR A 53 -0.09 -5.38 -2.88
CA TYR A 53 -0.10 -4.43 -1.76
C TYR A 53 -1.30 -3.48 -1.75
N LYS A 54 -2.28 -3.64 -2.67
CA LYS A 54 -3.45 -2.75 -2.83
C LYS A 54 -3.06 -1.28 -3.08
N LEU A 55 -1.99 -1.07 -3.83
CA LEU A 55 -1.47 0.25 -4.20
C LEU A 55 -1.87 0.67 -5.62
N ASP A 56 -2.56 -0.17 -6.36
CA ASP A 56 -2.99 0.10 -7.73
C ASP A 56 -4.00 1.26 -7.82
N GLY A 57 -4.81 1.48 -6.78
CA GLY A 57 -5.70 2.64 -6.69
C GLY A 57 -4.96 3.98 -6.71
N HIS A 58 -3.69 4.02 -6.27
CA HIS A 58 -2.85 5.22 -6.35
C HIS A 58 -2.27 5.48 -7.73
N LEU A 59 -2.26 4.48 -8.64
CA LEU A 59 -1.83 4.67 -10.03
C LEU A 59 -2.97 5.19 -10.91
N SER A 60 -4.19 4.77 -10.61
CA SER A 60 -5.40 5.09 -11.39
C SER A 60 -6.10 6.38 -10.92
N ASP A 61 -5.46 7.16 -10.04
CA ASP A 61 -6.03 8.34 -9.35
C ASP A 61 -7.31 8.08 -8.54
N GLU A 62 -7.66 6.81 -8.29
CA GLU A 62 -8.81 6.43 -7.46
C GLU A 62 -8.57 6.75 -5.97
N CYS A 63 -7.31 6.64 -5.54
CA CYS A 63 -6.88 6.92 -4.18
C CYS A 63 -5.90 8.12 -4.17
N PRO A 64 -6.29 9.29 -3.63
CA PRO A 64 -5.40 10.45 -3.60
C PRO A 64 -4.15 10.16 -2.76
N CYS A 65 -3.04 10.77 -3.16
CA CYS A 65 -1.78 10.69 -2.41
C CYS A 65 -1.98 11.23 -0.98
N PRO A 66 -1.48 10.52 0.06
CA PRO A 66 -1.60 10.99 1.43
C PRO A 66 -0.93 12.36 1.61
N PRO A 67 -1.49 13.25 2.47
CA PRO A 67 -0.88 14.54 2.77
C PRO A 67 0.55 14.37 3.29
N LYS A 68 1.51 15.11 2.71
CA LYS A 68 2.92 15.08 3.11
C LYS A 68 3.17 15.66 4.50
N LEU A 69 2.26 16.53 4.95
CA LEU A 69 2.36 17.24 6.21
C LEU A 69 1.11 16.94 7.03
N ILE A 70 1.33 16.54 8.28
CA ILE A 70 0.27 16.45 9.28
C ILE A 70 0.10 17.87 9.83
N PRO A 71 -1.07 18.50 9.72
CA PRO A 71 -1.28 19.81 10.32
C PRO A 71 -1.04 19.72 11.83
N LEU A 72 -0.15 20.55 12.36
CA LEU A 72 -0.01 20.72 13.80
C LEU A 72 -1.31 21.38 14.29
N THR A 73 -2.22 20.59 14.86
CA THR A 73 -3.35 21.15 15.58
C THR A 73 -2.82 21.76 16.88
N THR A 74 -2.59 23.07 16.87
CA THR A 74 -2.51 23.84 18.12
C THR A 74 -3.87 23.66 18.80
N GLN A 75 -3.93 22.78 19.80
CA GLN A 75 -5.06 22.75 20.71
C GLN A 75 -5.22 24.18 21.28
N PRO A 76 -6.38 24.82 21.15
CA PRO A 76 -6.69 25.93 22.02
C PRO A 76 -6.80 25.37 23.44
N SER A 77 -5.73 25.48 24.22
CA SER A 77 -5.79 25.39 25.68
C SER A 77 -6.62 26.58 26.17
N GLY A 78 -7.94 26.44 26.07
CA GLY A 78 -8.91 27.35 26.67
C GLY A 78 -9.04 27.03 28.16
N SER A 79 -8.01 27.31 28.95
CA SER A 79 -8.15 27.49 30.40
C SER A 79 -8.48 28.97 30.65
N THR A 80 -9.74 29.36 30.41
CA THR A 80 -10.27 30.60 30.97
C THR A 80 -10.49 30.34 32.46
N VAL A 81 -9.51 30.73 33.26
CA VAL A 81 -9.62 30.75 34.72
C VAL A 81 -10.58 31.89 35.06
N GLU A 82 -11.79 31.53 35.48
CA GLU A 82 -12.73 32.39 36.17
C GLU A 82 -12.01 32.97 37.41
N ASN A 83 -11.68 34.26 37.39
CA ASN A 83 -11.22 34.97 38.57
C ASN A 83 -12.28 36.01 38.93
N THR A 84 -13.18 35.59 39.83
CA THR A 84 -13.97 36.44 40.70
C THR A 84 -13.04 37.36 41.48
N GLY A 85 -13.20 38.67 41.32
CA GLY A 85 -12.43 39.67 42.04
C GLY A 85 -12.98 41.09 41.86
N GLU A 86 -14.05 41.40 42.59
CA GLU A 86 -14.39 42.76 43.06
C GLU A 86 -13.20 43.31 43.89
N PRO A 87 -12.66 44.52 43.62
CA PRO A 87 -13.07 45.77 44.30
C PRO A 87 -12.92 47.02 43.36
N SER A 88 -13.35 48.26 43.64
CA SER A 88 -13.72 49.07 44.81
C SER A 88 -14.81 50.08 44.45
#